data_AF-D6JZB2-F1
#
_entry.id   AF-D6JZB2-F1
#
_cell.length_a   1.000
_cell.length_b   1.000
_cell.length_c   1.000
_cell.angle_alpha   90.00
_cell.angle_beta   90.00
_cell.angle_gamma   90.00
#
_symmetry.space_group_name_H-M   'P 1'
#
loop_
_entity.id
_entity.type
_entity.pdbx_description
1 polymer ?
#
loop_
_entity_poly.entity_id
_entity_poly.type
_entity_poly.pdbx_seq_one_letter_code
_entity_poly.pdbx_strand_id
1 'polypeptide(L)'
;MTERKPPGVPFESWVEKEIRDAQGRGDFDRLPGAGKPLPDDTTYDELWWVKRKMAREGLSVLLPPTLALRKEAEDALAAAYAAPSEPVVRRIIAEINTKILDMMLKPPPGPPLGLKRYDVEEVVREWRARREGRTAAE
;
A
#
# COMPACT_ATOMS: atom_id res chain seq x y z
N MET A 1 14.10 -15.05 -13.52
CA MET A 1 14.79 -14.09 -14.43
C MET A 1 14.73 -14.70 -15.82
N THR A 2 14.18 -14.01 -16.81
CA THR A 2 14.15 -14.51 -18.20
C THR A 2 15.49 -14.23 -18.87
N GLU A 3 16.04 -15.21 -19.59
CA GLU A 3 17.29 -15.03 -20.32
C GLU A 3 17.11 -14.01 -21.46
N ARG A 4 18.20 -13.44 -21.98
CA ARG A 4 18.11 -12.56 -23.17
C ARG A 4 18.08 -13.43 -24.42
N LYS A 5 17.25 -13.01 -25.40
CA LYS A 5 17.20 -13.64 -26.73
C LYS A 5 18.59 -13.76 -27.36
N PRO A 6 19.02 -14.96 -27.81
CA PRO A 6 20.25 -15.13 -28.55
C PRO A 6 20.16 -14.54 -29.98
N PRO A 7 21.27 -14.01 -30.53
CA PRO A 7 21.30 -13.49 -31.90
C PRO A 7 21.03 -14.62 -32.92
N GLY A 8 20.23 -14.33 -33.94
CA GLY A 8 19.91 -15.29 -35.02
C GLY A 8 18.63 -16.11 -34.84
N VAL A 9 17.95 -16.03 -33.68
CA VAL A 9 16.66 -16.71 -33.46
C VAL A 9 15.50 -15.72 -33.68
N PRO A 10 14.43 -16.08 -34.43
CA PRO A 10 13.21 -15.28 -34.52
C PRO A 10 12.59 -15.03 -33.12
N PHE A 11 11.95 -13.88 -32.93
CA PHE A 11 11.36 -13.53 -31.62
C PHE A 11 10.29 -14.55 -31.21
N GLU A 12 9.40 -14.91 -32.13
CA GLU A 12 8.35 -15.91 -31.92
C GLU A 12 8.92 -17.26 -31.46
N SER A 13 9.91 -17.80 -32.17
CA SER A 13 10.53 -19.09 -31.84
C SER A 13 11.26 -19.09 -30.49
N TRP A 14 11.84 -17.95 -30.10
CA TRP A 14 12.48 -17.82 -28.78
C TRP A 14 11.43 -17.73 -27.66
N VAL A 15 10.35 -16.96 -27.85
CA VAL A 15 9.24 -16.86 -26.88
C VAL A 15 8.54 -18.20 -26.70
N GLU A 16 8.25 -18.93 -27.77
CA GLU A 16 7.66 -20.27 -27.69
C GLU A 16 8.55 -21.25 -26.92
N LYS A 17 9.87 -21.17 -27.12
CA LYS A 17 10.84 -21.98 -26.37
C LYS A 17 10.79 -21.65 -24.88
N GLU A 18 10.85 -20.38 -24.51
CA GLU A 18 10.78 -19.94 -23.11
C GLU A 18 9.47 -20.38 -22.43
N ILE A 19 8.34 -20.31 -23.15
CA ILE A 19 7.04 -20.78 -22.64
C ILE A 19 7.07 -22.29 -22.40
N ARG A 20 7.57 -23.07 -23.37
CA ARG A 20 7.66 -24.54 -23.25
C ARG A 20 8.59 -24.96 -22.11
N ASP A 21 9.72 -24.28 -21.96
CA ASP A 21 10.67 -24.56 -20.90
C ASP A 21 10.08 -24.20 -19.53
N ALA A 22 9.33 -23.09 -19.42
CA ALA A 22 8.60 -22.71 -18.19
C ALA A 22 7.47 -23.70 -17.85
N GLN A 23 6.76 -24.22 -18.84
CA GLN A 23 5.79 -25.31 -18.65
C GLN A 23 6.47 -26.59 -18.15
N GLY A 24 7.60 -26.99 -18.73
CA GLY A 24 8.36 -28.16 -18.30
C GLY A 24 8.92 -28.04 -16.87
N ARG A 25 9.21 -26.82 -16.40
CA ARG A 25 9.61 -26.54 -15.01
C ARG A 25 8.45 -26.52 -14.02
N GLY A 26 7.20 -26.56 -14.50
CA GLY A 26 6.02 -26.43 -13.65
C GLY A 26 5.83 -25.02 -13.09
N ASP A 27 6.42 -23.99 -13.71
CA ASP A 27 6.29 -22.58 -13.27
C ASP A 27 4.81 -22.11 -13.28
N PHE A 28 3.95 -22.81 -14.06
CA PHE A 28 2.51 -22.55 -14.16
C PHE A 28 1.64 -23.39 -13.20
N ASP A 29 2.20 -24.43 -12.55
CA ASP A 29 1.41 -25.37 -11.75
C ASP A 29 0.97 -24.81 -10.39
N ARG A 30 1.67 -23.78 -9.88
CA ARG A 30 1.45 -23.17 -8.56
C ARG A 30 1.09 -21.69 -8.63
N LEU A 31 0.37 -21.28 -9.69
CA LEU A 31 -0.05 -19.89 -9.83
C LEU A 31 -1.01 -19.47 -8.71
N PRO A 32 -0.81 -18.28 -8.11
CA PRO A 32 -1.72 -17.74 -7.12
C PRO A 32 -3.08 -17.47 -7.76
N GLY A 33 -4.07 -18.31 -7.42
CA GLY A 33 -5.43 -18.22 -7.96
C GLY A 33 -5.85 -19.39 -8.85
N ALA A 34 -4.98 -20.37 -9.11
CA ALA A 34 -5.35 -21.59 -9.83
C ALA A 34 -6.52 -22.32 -9.12
N GLY A 35 -7.62 -22.53 -9.84
CA GLY A 35 -8.83 -23.19 -9.33
C GLY A 35 -9.69 -22.36 -8.37
N LYS A 36 -9.35 -21.10 -8.11
CA LYS A 36 -10.17 -20.19 -7.28
C LYS A 36 -11.13 -19.39 -8.18
N PRO A 37 -12.34 -19.05 -7.72
CA PRO A 37 -13.20 -18.13 -8.44
C PRO A 37 -12.47 -16.79 -8.62
N LEU A 38 -12.72 -16.14 -9.76
CA LEU A 38 -12.23 -14.78 -9.97
C LEU A 38 -12.82 -13.90 -8.86
N PRO A 39 -12.02 -13.04 -8.22
CA PRO A 39 -12.55 -12.09 -7.24
C PRO A 39 -13.56 -11.18 -7.94
N ASP A 40 -14.68 -10.92 -7.28
CA ASP A 40 -15.73 -10.03 -7.77
C ASP A 40 -15.17 -8.60 -7.90
N ASP A 41 -14.78 -8.22 -9.12
CA ASP A 41 -14.42 -6.84 -9.46
C ASP A 41 -15.66 -6.20 -10.09
N THR A 42 -16.57 -5.70 -9.25
CA THR A 42 -17.89 -5.20 -9.66
C THR A 42 -17.87 -3.86 -10.39
N THR A 43 -16.69 -3.29 -10.65
CA THR A 43 -16.53 -2.03 -11.39
C THR A 43 -15.41 -2.20 -12.41
N TYR A 44 -15.76 -2.44 -13.68
CA TYR A 44 -14.77 -2.54 -14.76
C TYR A 44 -14.03 -1.21 -14.91
N ASP A 45 -12.82 -1.17 -14.38
CA ASP A 45 -11.88 -0.06 -14.52
C ASP A 45 -10.82 -0.46 -15.54
N GLU A 46 -10.72 0.23 -16.68
CA GLU A 46 -9.72 -0.07 -17.71
C GLU A 46 -8.27 -0.05 -17.17
N LEU A 47 -8.04 0.70 -16.09
CA LEU A 47 -6.76 0.82 -15.41
C LEU A 47 -6.58 -0.18 -14.25
N TRP A 48 -7.46 -1.16 -14.08
CA TRP A 48 -7.44 -2.14 -12.97
C TRP A 48 -6.06 -2.79 -12.80
N TRP A 49 -5.43 -3.21 -13.91
CA TRP A 49 -4.13 -3.89 -13.88
C TRP A 49 -2.98 -2.92 -13.58
N VAL A 50 -3.09 -1.66 -14.02
CA VAL A 50 -2.12 -0.60 -13.72
C VAL A 50 -2.16 -0.27 -12.24
N LYS A 51 -3.35 -0.05 -11.68
CA LYS A 51 -3.55 0.20 -10.24
C LYS A 51 -3.04 -0.96 -9.41
N ARG A 52 -3.34 -2.20 -9.80
CA ARG A 52 -2.85 -3.41 -9.13
C ARG A 52 -1.33 -3.54 -9.20
N LYS A 53 -0.71 -3.20 -10.34
CA LYS A 53 0.74 -3.20 -10.50
C LYS A 53 1.40 -2.09 -9.69
N MET A 54 0.83 -0.89 -9.70
CA MET A 54 1.31 0.23 -8.90
C MET A 54 1.26 -0.09 -7.40
N ALA A 55 0.17 -0.69 -6.92
CA ALA A 55 0.06 -1.14 -5.53
C ALA A 55 1.08 -2.25 -5.20
N ARG A 56 1.28 -3.22 -6.11
CA ARG A 56 2.25 -4.32 -5.93
C ARG A 56 3.69 -3.84 -5.87
N GLU A 57 4.06 -2.93 -6.76
CA GLU A 57 5.42 -2.39 -6.88
C GLU A 57 5.67 -1.23 -5.91
N GLY A 58 4.70 -0.89 -5.05
CA GLY A 58 4.81 0.24 -4.12
C GLY A 58 4.94 1.60 -4.82
N LEU A 59 4.50 1.73 -6.08
CA LEU A 59 4.54 2.98 -6.87
C LEU A 59 3.54 4.04 -6.39
N SER A 60 2.89 3.82 -5.25
CA SER A 60 2.13 4.83 -4.51
C SER A 60 2.97 6.05 -4.10
N VAL A 61 4.29 6.03 -4.32
CA VAL A 61 5.23 7.14 -4.00
C VAL A 61 5.18 8.29 -5.02
N LEU A 62 4.44 8.17 -6.14
CA LEU A 62 4.22 9.28 -7.09
C LEU A 62 3.09 10.25 -6.67
N LEU A 63 2.68 10.22 -5.41
CA LEU A 63 1.66 11.14 -4.90
C LEU A 63 2.25 12.55 -4.78
N PRO A 64 1.50 13.60 -5.19
CA PRO A 64 1.81 14.97 -4.82
C PRO A 64 2.05 15.08 -3.30
N PRO A 65 2.92 15.99 -2.84
CA PRO A 65 3.32 16.07 -1.42
C PRO A 65 2.15 16.12 -0.42
N THR A 66 1.02 16.74 -0.82
CA THR A 66 -0.18 16.80 0.03
C THR A 66 -0.92 15.48 0.12
N LEU A 67 -0.97 14.68 -0.94
CA LEU A 67 -1.55 13.34 -0.91
C LEU A 67 -0.64 12.32 -0.22
N ALA A 68 0.68 12.46 -0.37
CA ALA A 68 1.65 11.65 0.38
C ALA A 68 1.47 11.87 1.89
N LEU A 69 1.35 13.12 2.34
CA LEU A 69 1.12 13.43 3.75
C LEU A 69 -0.23 12.90 4.25
N ARG A 70 -1.28 12.87 3.41
CA ARG A 70 -2.55 12.22 3.79
C ARG A 70 -2.39 10.73 4.01
N LYS A 71 -1.67 10.05 3.13
CA LYS A 71 -1.42 8.62 3.27
C LYS A 71 -0.57 8.32 4.52
N GLU A 72 0.47 9.13 4.75
CA GLU A 72 1.28 9.04 5.97
C GLU A 72 0.45 9.25 7.23
N ALA A 73 -0.52 10.18 7.19
CA ALA A 73 -1.42 10.43 8.31
C ALA A 73 -2.35 9.25 8.60
N GLU A 74 -2.91 8.63 7.56
CA GLU A 74 -3.71 7.40 7.70
C GLU A 74 -2.88 6.24 8.28
N ASP A 75 -1.65 6.07 7.80
CA ASP A 75 -0.74 5.02 8.27
C ASP A 75 -0.29 5.27 9.71
N ALA A 76 -0.02 6.53 10.07
CA ALA A 76 0.31 6.94 11.43
C ALA A 76 -0.85 6.65 12.40
N LEU A 77 -2.11 6.91 11.99
CA LEU A 77 -3.28 6.56 12.79
C LEU A 77 -3.41 5.03 12.95
N ALA A 78 -3.25 4.26 11.87
CA ALA A 78 -3.31 2.80 11.94
C ALA A 78 -2.21 2.24 12.87
N ALA A 79 -0.99 2.76 12.77
CA ALA A 79 0.12 2.40 13.64
C ALA A 79 -0.11 2.82 15.10
N ALA A 80 -0.68 4.00 15.34
CA ALA A 80 -1.08 4.46 16.66
C ALA A 80 -2.09 3.50 17.30
N TYR A 81 -3.12 3.06 16.56
CA TYR A 81 -4.09 2.10 17.07
C TYR A 81 -3.51 0.70 17.34
N ALA A 82 -2.43 0.32 16.65
CA ALA A 82 -1.73 -0.95 16.86
C ALA A 82 -0.62 -0.88 17.91
N ALA A 83 -0.27 0.32 18.41
CA ALA A 83 0.88 0.51 19.28
C ALA A 83 0.74 -0.21 20.63
N PRO A 84 1.85 -0.73 21.19
CA PRO A 84 1.83 -1.50 22.43
C PRO A 84 1.72 -0.63 23.70
N SER A 85 1.94 0.68 23.62
CA SER A 85 1.91 1.57 24.79
C SER A 85 1.47 2.99 24.43
N GLU A 86 0.87 3.68 25.40
CA GLU A 86 0.41 5.06 25.24
C GLU A 86 1.51 6.06 24.88
N PRO A 87 2.73 6.00 25.46
CA PRO A 87 3.81 6.91 25.05
C PRO A 87 4.17 6.78 23.57
N VAL A 88 4.05 5.57 23.00
CA VAL A 88 4.30 5.32 21.58
C VAL A 88 3.20 5.92 20.71
N VAL A 89 1.92 5.79 21.12
CA VAL A 89 0.77 6.45 20.47
C VAL A 89 0.99 7.97 20.41
N ARG A 90 1.27 8.58 21.56
CA ARG A 90 1.46 10.03 21.67
C ARG A 90 2.61 10.51 20.78
N ARG A 91 3.71 9.76 20.72
CA ARG A 91 4.86 10.08 19.85
C ARG A 91 4.48 10.03 18.37
N ILE A 92 3.83 8.97 17.90
CA ILE A 92 3.45 8.80 16.49
C ILE A 92 2.52 9.94 16.04
N ILE A 93 1.53 10.29 16.86
CA ILE A 93 0.59 11.37 16.55
C ILE A 93 1.26 12.76 16.63
N ALA A 94 2.19 12.97 17.56
CA ALA A 94 2.95 14.21 17.63
C ALA A 94 3.82 14.43 16.38
N GLU A 95 4.54 13.39 15.93
CA GLU A 95 5.39 13.45 14.75
C GLU A 95 4.60 13.80 13.47
N ILE A 96 3.43 13.18 13.27
CA ILE A 96 2.59 13.52 12.11
C ILE A 96 1.96 14.91 12.25
N ASN A 97 1.56 15.32 13.45
CA ASN A 97 1.04 16.67 13.68
C ASN A 97 2.08 17.76 13.37
N THR A 98 3.37 17.51 13.67
CA THR A 98 4.46 18.41 13.28
C THR A 98 4.59 18.51 11.76
N LYS A 99 4.51 17.40 11.03
CA LYS A 99 4.53 17.40 9.56
C LYS A 99 3.32 18.12 8.95
N ILE A 100 2.13 17.91 9.51
CA ILE A 100 0.90 18.62 9.12
C ILE A 100 1.08 20.12 9.33
N LEU A 101 1.64 20.55 10.46
CA LEU A 101 1.90 21.95 10.73
C LEU A 101 2.90 22.57 9.74
N ASP A 102 4.03 21.92 9.46
CA ASP A 102 5.03 22.44 8.53
C ASP A 102 4.45 22.60 7.11
N MET A 103 3.66 21.62 6.66
CA MET A 103 2.96 21.68 5.38
C MET A 103 1.87 22.77 5.34
N MET A 104 1.15 23.00 6.45
CA MET A 104 0.19 24.10 6.57
C MET A 104 0.86 25.47 6.57
N LEU A 105 2.06 25.59 7.15
CA LEU A 105 2.85 26.82 7.19
C LEU A 105 3.55 27.13 5.86
N LYS A 106 3.93 26.09 5.11
CA LYS A 106 4.59 26.20 3.80
C LYS A 106 3.85 25.36 2.75
N PRO A 107 2.66 25.77 2.31
CA PRO A 107 1.90 25.00 1.34
C PRO A 107 2.64 24.93 0.00
N PRO A 108 3.05 23.73 -0.46
CA PRO A 108 3.64 23.58 -1.77
C PRO A 108 2.58 23.79 -2.86
N PRO A 109 2.98 24.10 -4.12
CA PRO A 109 2.04 24.19 -5.23
C PRO A 109 1.34 22.84 -5.42
N GLY A 110 0.02 22.82 -5.23
CA GLY A 110 -0.75 21.58 -5.30
C GLY A 110 -2.14 21.70 -4.65
N PRO A 111 -2.93 20.61 -4.69
CA PRO A 111 -4.24 20.56 -4.07
C PRO A 111 -4.13 20.76 -2.55
N PRO A 112 -5.09 21.47 -1.92
CA PRO A 112 -5.02 21.80 -0.51
C PRO A 112 -4.94 20.54 0.36
N LEU A 113 -4.16 20.58 1.44
CA LEU A 113 -3.94 19.43 2.31
C LEU A 113 -5.25 18.84 2.85
N GLY A 114 -6.24 19.67 3.19
CA GLY A 114 -7.57 19.23 3.61
C GLY A 114 -7.61 18.46 4.94
N LEU A 115 -6.47 18.31 5.62
CA LEU A 115 -6.35 17.68 6.93
C LEU A 115 -6.28 18.73 8.03
N LYS A 116 -6.82 18.36 9.20
CA LYS A 116 -6.59 19.05 10.47
C LYS A 116 -5.62 18.22 11.30
N ARG A 117 -4.94 18.87 12.25
CA ARG A 117 -4.18 18.16 13.29
C ARG A 117 -5.08 17.20 14.04
N TYR A 118 -4.56 16.02 14.37
CA TYR A 118 -5.25 15.07 15.22
C TYR A 118 -5.16 15.50 16.67
N ASP A 119 -6.25 15.36 17.41
CA ASP A 119 -6.22 15.48 18.86
C ASP A 119 -5.58 14.22 19.46
N VAL A 120 -4.48 14.42 20.18
CA VAL A 120 -3.71 13.32 20.79
C VAL A 120 -4.53 12.61 21.85
N GLU A 121 -5.33 13.34 22.63
CA GLU A 121 -6.12 12.75 23.73
C GLU A 121 -7.29 11.94 23.19
N GLU A 122 -7.91 12.41 22.10
CA GLU A 122 -8.95 11.64 21.39
C GLU A 122 -8.36 10.31 20.91
N VAL A 123 -7.28 10.34 20.13
CA VAL A 123 -6.65 9.11 19.59
C VAL A 123 -6.22 8.14 20.70
N VAL A 124 -5.71 8.64 21.83
CA VAL A 124 -5.35 7.81 22.99
C VAL A 124 -6.60 7.18 23.61
N ARG A 125 -7.72 7.92 23.73
CA ARG A 125 -8.99 7.39 24.23
C ARG A 125 -9.51 6.27 23.34
N GLU A 126 -9.53 6.44 22.02
CA GLU A 126 -9.95 5.37 21.11
C GLU A 126 -8.99 4.18 21.11
N TRP A 127 -7.68 4.40 21.27
CA TRP A 127 -6.70 3.32 21.42
C TRP A 127 -6.97 2.49 22.68
N ARG A 128 -7.22 3.13 23.84
CA ARG A 128 -7.57 2.43 25.08
C ARG A 128 -8.85 1.61 24.92
N ALA A 129 -9.92 2.21 24.38
CA ALA A 129 -11.19 1.53 24.16
C ALA A 129 -11.05 0.30 23.25
N ARG A 130 -10.22 0.38 22.19
CA ARG A 130 -9.95 -0.75 21.29
C ARG A 130 -9.15 -1.88 21.95
N ARG A 131 -8.29 -1.57 22.92
CA ARG A 131 -7.56 -2.60 23.69
C ARG A 131 -8.45 -3.25 24.74
N GLU A 132 -9.23 -2.46 25.46
CA GLU A 132 -10.18 -2.97 26.44
C GLU A 132 -11.19 -3.94 25.80
N GLY A 133 -11.71 -3.60 24.61
CA GLY A 133 -12.58 -4.50 23.83
C GLY A 133 -11.88 -5.75 23.29
N ARG A 134 -10.56 -5.72 23.10
CA ARG A 134 -9.77 -6.90 22.71
C ARG A 134 -9.52 -7.82 23.90
N THR A 135 -9.16 -7.26 25.05
CA THR A 135 -9.00 -8.02 26.30
C THR A 135 -10.30 -8.59 26.85
N ALA A 136 -11.46 -8.02 26.49
CA ALA A 136 -12.77 -8.55 26.88
C ALA A 136 -13.31 -9.63 25.92
N ALA A 137 -12.70 -9.80 24.74
CA ALA A 137 -13.08 -10.80 23.74
C ALA A 137 -12.15 -12.04 23.72
N GLU A 138 -11.03 -11.97 24.44
CA GLU A 138 -10.14 -13.10 24.78
C GLU A 138 -10.58 -13.75 26.10
#